data_AF-A0AAU4LKN7-F1
#
_entry.id   AF-A0AAU4LKN7-F1
#
_cell.length_a   1.000
_cell.length_b   1.000
_cell.length_c   1.000
_cell.angle_alpha   90.00
_cell.angle_beta   90.00
_cell.angle_gamma   90.00
#
_symmetry.space_group_name_H-M   'P 1'
#
loop_
_entity.id
_entity.type
_entity.pdbx_description
1 polymer ?
#
loop_
_entity_poly.entity_id
_entity_poly.type
_entity_poly.pdbx_seq_one_letter_code
_entity_poly.pdbx_strand_id
1 'polypeptide(L)' 'MALLASVTPALASSALYCGGGYGPTAEIAVRSAIDDARNSASGEGLFRCELVGEPFVAEIFDDPYRGHFFSAGVNMACE' A
#
# COMPACT_ATOMS: atom_id res chain seq x y z
N MET A 1 25.59 -40.54 -4.62
CA MET A 1 24.42 -39.85 -5.19
C MET A 1 24.47 -38.40 -4.73
N ALA A 2 24.78 -37.46 -5.60
CA ALA A 2 24.78 -36.04 -5.27
C ALA A 2 23.46 -35.44 -5.77
N LEU A 3 22.61 -35.00 -4.84
CA LEU A 3 21.40 -34.24 -5.17
C LEU A 3 21.81 -32.80 -5.49
N LEU A 4 21.77 -32.43 -6.77
CA LEU A 4 21.89 -31.04 -7.20
C LEU A 4 20.55 -30.37 -6.95
N ALA A 5 20.44 -29.62 -5.85
CA ALA A 5 19.30 -28.76 -5.59
C ALA A 5 19.30 -27.62 -6.63
N SER A 6 18.34 -27.63 -7.53
CA SER A 6 18.05 -26.50 -8.41
C SER A 6 17.55 -25.33 -7.56
N VAL A 7 18.44 -24.37 -7.27
CA VAL A 7 18.03 -23.06 -6.76
C VAL A 7 17.37 -22.34 -7.94
N THR A 8 16.05 -22.51 -8.09
CA THR A 8 15.27 -21.58 -8.91
C THR A 8 15.42 -20.21 -8.26
N PRO A 9 15.92 -19.19 -8.99
CA PRO A 9 15.77 -17.82 -8.51
C PRO A 9 14.28 -17.61 -8.34
N ALA A 10 13.84 -17.29 -7.12
CA ALA A 10 12.53 -16.69 -6.96
C ALA A 10 12.56 -15.43 -7.83
N LEU A 11 11.82 -15.44 -8.95
CA LEU A 11 11.43 -14.18 -9.57
C LEU A 11 10.73 -13.43 -8.44
N ALA A 12 11.37 -12.41 -7.88
CA ALA A 12 10.72 -11.45 -7.02
C ALA A 12 9.73 -10.69 -7.91
N SER A 13 8.58 -11.31 -8.17
CA SER A 13 7.47 -10.68 -8.85
C SER A 13 6.83 -9.79 -7.81
N SER A 14 7.17 -8.50 -7.83
CA SER A 14 6.50 -7.56 -6.95
C SER A 14 5.02 -7.52 -7.31
N ALA A 15 4.16 -7.70 -6.31
CA ALA A 15 2.71 -7.59 -6.45
C ALA A 15 2.29 -6.15 -6.19
N LEU A 16 1.33 -5.65 -6.97
CA LEU A 16 0.78 -4.31 -6.81
C LEU A 16 -0.40 -4.34 -5.82
N TYR A 17 -0.32 -3.51 -4.79
CA TYR A 17 -1.37 -3.31 -3.80
C TYR A 17 -1.86 -1.87 -3.81
N CYS A 18 -3.18 -1.71 -3.89
CA CYS A 18 -3.83 -0.42 -3.71
C CYS A 18 -4.22 -0.25 -2.24
N GLY A 19 -3.97 0.93 -1.68
CA GLY A 19 -4.39 1.26 -0.30
C GLY A 19 -5.24 2.51 -0.25
N GLY A 20 -6.22 2.53 0.64
CA GLY A 20 -7.12 3.66 0.88
C GLY A 20 -6.99 4.20 2.30
N GLY A 21 -7.02 5.53 2.45
CA GLY A 21 -6.86 6.17 3.76
C GLY A 21 -7.65 7.46 3.89
N TYR A 22 -7.89 7.87 5.13
CA TYR A 22 -8.48 9.16 5.47
C TYR A 22 -7.83 9.77 6.71
N GLY A 23 -7.86 11.09 6.83
CA GLY A 23 -7.27 11.81 7.97
C GLY A 23 -7.63 13.28 8.03
N PRO A 24 -7.32 13.97 9.15
CA PRO A 24 -7.56 15.41 9.30
C PRO A 24 -6.58 16.26 8.48
N THR A 25 -5.55 15.66 7.89
CA THR A 25 -4.61 16.30 6.95
C THR A 25 -4.32 15.36 5.78
N ALA A 26 -3.88 15.92 4.65
CA ALA A 26 -3.42 15.14 3.49
C ALA A 26 -2.33 14.12 3.86
N GLU A 27 -1.34 14.52 4.67
CA GLU A 27 -0.24 13.66 5.11
C GLU A 27 -0.75 12.43 5.89
N ILE A 28 -1.68 12.65 6.82
CA ILE A 28 -2.24 11.55 7.61
C ILE A 28 -3.04 10.61 6.72
N ALA A 29 -3.84 11.15 5.79
CA ALA A 29 -4.60 10.33 4.84
C ALA A 29 -3.69 9.44 3.99
N VAL A 30 -2.58 9.99 3.47
CA VAL A 30 -1.58 9.24 2.69
C VAL A 30 -0.91 8.16 3.55
N ARG A 31 -0.52 8.49 4.80
CA ARG A 31 0.08 7.49 5.69
C ARG A 31 -0.87 6.34 5.97
N SER A 32 -2.14 6.63 6.24
CA SER A 32 -3.17 5.60 6.43
C SER A 32 -3.36 4.74 5.18
N ALA A 33 -3.33 5.32 3.98
CA ALA A 33 -3.42 4.58 2.72
C ALA A 33 -2.21 3.64 2.52
N ILE A 34 -1.00 4.09 2.87
CA ILE A 34 0.22 3.26 2.83
C ILE A 34 0.11 2.09 3.82
N ASP A 35 -0.34 2.35 5.05
CA ASP A 35 -0.50 1.32 6.07
C ASP A 35 -1.54 0.27 5.63
N ASP A 36 -2.65 0.69 5.01
CA ASP A 36 -3.67 -0.20 4.44
C ASP A 36 -3.11 -1.12 3.33
N ALA A 37 -2.37 -0.56 2.37
CA ALA A 37 -1.72 -1.34 1.31
C ALA A 37 -0.70 -2.35 1.88
N ARG A 38 0.12 -1.92 2.85
CA ARG A 38 1.11 -2.79 3.52
C ARG A 38 0.47 -3.90 4.33
N ASN A 39 -0.61 -3.60 5.04
CA ASN A 39 -1.36 -4.60 5.80
C ASN A 39 -1.92 -5.67 4.86
N SER A 40 -2.46 -5.25 3.71
CA SER A 40 -2.97 -6.16 2.67
C SER A 40 -1.85 -7.07 2.13
N ALA A 41 -0.70 -6.50 1.77
CA ALA A 41 0.46 -7.25 1.30
C ALA A 41 1.02 -8.22 2.35
N SER A 42 1.03 -7.80 3.62
CA SER A 42 1.50 -8.64 4.73
C SER A 42 0.65 -9.89 4.95
N GLY A 43 -0.63 -9.85 4.57
CA GLY A 43 -1.53 -11.01 4.57
C GLY A 43 -1.10 -12.11 3.60
N GLU A 44 -0.31 -11.77 2.58
CA GLU A 44 0.27 -12.68 1.60
C GLU A 44 1.75 -12.99 1.86
N GLY A 45 2.30 -12.49 2.97
CA GLY A 45 3.70 -12.70 3.36
C GLY A 45 4.70 -11.79 2.63
N LEU A 46 4.22 -10.70 2.01
CA LEU A 46 5.04 -9.69 1.35
C LEU A 46 5.24 -8.51 2.30
N PHE A 47 6.49 -8.17 2.61
CA PHE A 47 6.81 -7.22 3.70
C PHE A 47 7.68 -6.05 3.24
N ARG A 48 8.20 -6.09 2.02
CA ARG A 48 8.99 -4.99 1.45
C ARG A 48 8.15 -4.29 0.41
N CYS A 49 7.64 -3.11 0.76
CA CYS A 49 6.76 -2.34 -0.11
C CYS A 49 7.33 -0.95 -0.40
N GLU A 50 7.31 -0.56 -1.67
CA GLU A 50 7.69 0.76 -2.15
C GLU A 50 6.51 1.45 -2.86
N LEU A 51 6.41 2.77 -2.71
CA LEU A 51 5.39 3.57 -3.39
C LEU A 51 5.62 3.55 -4.90
N VAL A 52 4.53 3.42 -5.66
CA VAL A 52 4.52 3.47 -7.12
C VAL A 52 3.72 4.69 -7.57
N GLY A 53 4.44 5.69 -8.07
CA GLY A 53 3.85 6.95 -8.50
C GLY A 53 3.43 7.85 -7.33
N GLU A 54 2.67 8.90 -7.66
CA GLU A 54 2.21 9.88 -6.69
C GLU A 54 0.89 9.43 -6.03
N PRO A 55 0.72 9.64 -4.71
CA PRO A 55 -0.56 9.45 -4.05
C PRO A 55 -1.66 10.33 -4.65
N PHE A 56 -2.84 9.77 -4.81
CA PHE A 56 -4.06 10.56 -5.00
C PHE A 56 -4.47 11.13 -3.65
N VAL A 57 -4.83 12.42 -3.61
CA VAL A 57 -5.34 13.09 -2.40
C VAL A 57 -6.54 13.96 -2.78
N ALA A 58 -7.61 13.88 -2.00
CA ALA A 58 -8.77 14.75 -2.12
C ALA A 58 -9.19 15.30 -0.75
N GLU A 59 -9.46 16.59 -0.72
CA GLU A 59 -10.05 17.29 0.42
C GLU A 59 -11.58 17.26 0.31
N ILE A 60 -12.25 16.91 1.40
CA ILE A 60 -13.70 16.76 1.49
C ILE A 60 -14.16 17.66 2.64
N PHE A 61 -14.88 18.73 2.32
CA PHE A 61 -15.25 19.77 3.28
C PHE A 61 -16.49 19.43 4.13
N ASP A 62 -17.47 18.75 3.53
CA ASP A 62 -18.81 18.62 4.10
C ASP A 62 -19.33 17.17 4.09
N ASP A 63 -18.54 16.22 4.60
CA ASP A 63 -19.03 14.84 4.73
C ASP A 63 -20.03 14.72 5.88
N PRO A 64 -21.19 14.06 5.65
CA PRO A 64 -22.28 14.02 6.63
C PRO A 64 -21.93 13.25 7.92
N TYR A 65 -20.84 12.49 7.95
CA TYR A 65 -20.41 11.69 9.10
C TYR A 65 -19.10 12.16 9.72
N ARG A 66 -18.19 12.71 8.90
CA ARG A 66 -16.81 13.04 9.29
C ARG A 66 -16.52 14.54 9.28
N GLY A 67 -17.39 15.36 8.68
CA GLY A 67 -17.14 16.78 8.48
C GLY A 67 -16.01 17.02 7.48
N HIS A 68 -15.07 17.91 7.82
CA HIS A 68 -13.92 18.22 6.99
C HIS A 68 -12.80 17.19 7.19
N PHE A 69 -12.38 16.53 6.12
CA PHE A 69 -11.28 15.57 6.14
C PHE A 69 -10.61 15.41 4.77
N PHE A 70 -9.50 14.70 4.76
CA PHE A 70 -8.77 14.32 3.54
C PHE A 70 -8.91 12.82 3.32
N SER A 71 -9.10 12.42 2.06
CA SER A 71 -8.99 11.04 1.61
C SER A 71 -7.76 10.88 0.72
N ALA A 72 -7.15 9.71 0.73
CA ALA A 72 -6.01 9.41 -0.13
C ALA A 72 -6.05 7.97 -0.66
N GLY A 73 -5.42 7.77 -1.81
CA GLY A 73 -5.18 6.47 -2.42
C GLY A 73 -3.72 6.33 -2.86
N VAL A 74 -3.13 5.15 -2.64
CA VAL A 74 -1.75 4.84 -3.05
C VAL A 74 -1.68 3.52 -3.80
N ASN A 75 -0.66 3.38 -4.65
CA ASN A 75 -0.24 2.09 -5.19
C ASN A 75 1.13 1.75 -4.61
N MET A 76 1.31 0.50 -4.17
CA MET A 76 2.54 -0.02 -3.61
C MET A 76 2.97 -1.27 -4.39
N ALA A 77 4.23 -1.39 -4.75
CA ALA A 77 4.81 -2.65 -5.22
C ALA A 77 5.44 -3.36 -4.02
N CYS A 78 5.05 -4.60 -3.76
CA CYS A 78 5.46 -5.37 -2.58
C CYS A 78 6.09 -6.72 -2.93
N GLU A 79 7.10 -7.14 -2.16
CA GLU A 79 7.79 -8.45 -2.25
C GLU A 79 8.11 -9.07 -0.87
#